data_AF-E2E4F9-F1
#
_entry.id   AF-E2E4F9-F1
#
_cell.length_a   1.000
_cell.length_b   1.000
_cell.length_c   1.000
_cell.angle_alpha   90.00
_cell.angle_beta   90.00
_cell.angle_gamma   90.00
#
_symmetry.space_group_name_H-M   'P 1'
#
loop_
_entity.id
_entity.type
_entity.pdbx_description
1 polymer ?
#
loop_
_entity_poly.entity_id
_entity_poly.type
_entity_poly.pdbx_seq_one_letter_code
_entity_poly.pdbx_strand_id
1 'polypeptide(L)' 'GRCIRRNSDSYDYLHLPPQSFKISVDNSQADKKVIVQGSLKQEDIGAMKEKFTCQCYQGWKGIFCEVPSSTDEYPSN' A
#
# COMPACT_ATOMS: atom_id res chain seq x y z
N GLY A 1 4.26 -0.49 7.12
CA GLY A 1 4.71 -1.77 6.53
C GLY A 1 4.40 -1.82 5.05
N ARG A 2 4.41 -3.01 4.45
CA ARG A 2 3.93 -3.29 3.08
C ARG A 2 2.57 -3.99 3.14
N CYS A 3 1.70 -3.68 2.19
CA CYS A 3 0.46 -4.43 2.01
C CYS A 3 0.76 -5.71 1.22
N ILE A 4 0.43 -6.86 1.77
CA ILE A 4 0.51 -8.17 1.11
C ILE A 4 -0.90 -8.74 0.97
N ARG A 5 -1.12 -9.58 -0.06
CA ARG A 5 -2.43 -10.21 -0.26
C ARG A 5 -2.80 -11.00 0.99
N ARG A 6 -4.05 -10.85 1.44
CA ARG A 6 -4.60 -11.62 2.58
C ARG A 6 -4.67 -13.10 2.24
N ASN A 7 -5.07 -13.43 1.01
CA ASN A 7 -5.02 -14.77 0.46
C ASN A 7 -3.89 -14.84 -0.58
N SER A 8 -2.88 -15.68 -0.37
CA SER A 8 -1.73 -15.81 -1.27
C SER A 8 -2.11 -16.20 -2.69
N ASP A 9 -3.21 -16.93 -2.82
CA ASP A 9 -3.66 -17.53 -4.08
C ASP A 9 -4.66 -16.64 -4.83
N SER A 10 -5.04 -15.49 -4.24
CA SER A 10 -5.94 -14.56 -4.90
C SER A 10 -5.22 -13.71 -5.96
N TYR A 11 -5.99 -13.20 -6.92
CA TYR A 11 -5.50 -12.27 -7.94
C TYR A 11 -5.73 -10.80 -7.53
N ASP A 12 -5.57 -10.50 -6.23
CA ASP A 12 -5.72 -9.13 -5.74
C ASP A 12 -4.42 -8.34 -5.89
N TYR A 13 -4.50 -7.20 -6.58
CA TYR A 13 -3.35 -6.33 -6.87
C TYR A 13 -3.59 -4.91 -6.36
N LEU A 14 -2.51 -4.24 -5.95
CA LEU A 14 -2.53 -2.84 -5.52
C LEU A 14 -2.46 -1.91 -6.74
N HIS A 15 -3.52 -1.92 -7.54
CA HIS A 15 -3.68 -0.96 -8.63
C HIS A 15 -4.35 0.32 -8.15
N LEU A 16 -4.16 1.40 -8.91
CA LEU A 16 -4.97 2.61 -8.78
C LEU A 16 -6.35 2.32 -9.38
N PRO A 17 -7.46 2.37 -8.59
CA PRO A 17 -8.78 2.08 -9.12
C PRO A 17 -9.19 3.09 -10.20
N PRO A 18 -9.62 2.65 -11.40
CA PRO A 18 -9.95 3.56 -12.50
C PRO A 18 -11.19 4.43 -12.22
N GLN A 19 -12.01 4.07 -11.24
CA GLN A 19 -13.16 4.87 -10.77
C GLN A 19 -12.74 6.10 -9.94
N SER A 20 -11.50 6.10 -9.46
CA SER A 20 -10.98 7.13 -8.55
C SER A 20 -9.70 7.80 -9.07
N PHE A 21 -9.01 7.17 -10.00
CA PHE A 21 -7.78 7.68 -10.61
C PHE A 21 -7.85 7.70 -12.13
N LYS A 22 -7.20 8.71 -12.71
CA LYS A 22 -6.94 8.84 -14.13
C LYS A 22 -5.46 9.02 -14.36
N ILE A 23 -4.89 8.18 -15.23
CA ILE A 23 -3.49 8.27 -15.64
C ILE A 23 -3.46 8.83 -17.07
N SER A 24 -2.67 9.87 -17.29
CA SER A 24 -2.48 10.49 -18.61
C SER A 24 -1.01 10.81 -18.83
N VAL A 25 -0.59 10.87 -20.09
CA VAL A 25 0.76 11.29 -20.46
C VAL A 25 0.70 12.73 -20.97
N ASP A 26 1.51 13.59 -20.37
CA ASP A 26 1.75 14.93 -20.86
C ASP A 26 2.71 14.86 -22.05
N ASN A 27 2.19 15.22 -23.22
CA ASN A 27 2.92 15.24 -24.49
C ASN A 27 3.41 16.65 -24.86
N SER A 28 3.25 17.64 -23.97
CA SER A 28 3.64 19.03 -24.25
C SER A 28 5.14 19.27 -24.16
N GLN A 29 5.89 18.38 -23.51
CA GLN A 29 7.33 18.47 -23.32
C GLN A 29 8.06 17.39 -24.12
N ALA A 30 9.33 17.65 -24.50
CA ALA A 30 10.17 16.67 -25.17
C ALA A 30 10.32 15.38 -24.32
N ASP A 31 10.32 15.53 -23.00
CA ASP A 31 10.23 14.44 -22.05
C ASP A 31 8.77 14.14 -21.70
N LYS A 32 8.31 12.96 -22.11
CA LYS A 32 6.96 12.47 -21.80
C LYS A 32 6.82 12.24 -20.30
N LYS A 33 5.93 13.00 -19.65
CA LYS A 33 5.67 12.88 -18.21
C LYS A 33 4.35 12.17 -17.95
N VAL A 34 4.34 11.18 -17.08
CA VAL A 34 3.09 10.56 -16.60
C VAL A 34 2.50 11.43 -15.50
N ILE A 35 1.23 11.80 -15.67
CA ILE A 35 0.43 12.53 -14.70
C ILE A 35 -0.65 11.59 -14.17
N VAL A 36 -0.78 11.53 -12.85
CA VAL A 36 -1.84 10.80 -12.15
C VAL A 36 -2.74 11.82 -11.47
N GLN A 37 -4.04 11.78 -11.78
CA GLN A 37 -5.07 12.63 -11.19
C GLN A 37 -6.05 11.77 -10.40
N GLY A 38 -6.55 12.28 -9.28
CA GLY A 38 -7.51 11.58 -8.42
C GLY A 38 -7.01 11.38 -6.99
N SER A 39 -7.83 10.71 -6.19
CA SER A 39 -7.53 10.39 -4.78
C SER A 39 -8.27 9.11 -4.37
N LEU A 40 -7.75 8.43 -3.35
CA LEU A 40 -8.42 7.25 -2.79
C LEU A 40 -9.72 7.68 -2.11
N LYS A 41 -10.83 7.07 -2.52
CA LYS A 41 -12.14 7.22 -1.87
C LYS A 41 -12.28 6.21 -0.73
N GLN A 42 -13.32 6.39 0.09
CA GLN A 42 -13.57 5.48 1.22
C GLN A 42 -13.83 4.05 0.76
N GLU A 43 -14.49 3.87 -0.38
CA GLU A 43 -14.77 2.55 -0.95
C GLU A 43 -13.48 1.85 -1.40
N ASP A 44 -12.54 2.60 -1.98
CA ASP A 44 -11.22 2.08 -2.38
C ASP A 44 -10.43 1.62 -1.15
N ILE A 45 -10.42 2.43 -0.09
CA ILE A 45 -9.73 2.10 1.17
C ILE A 45 -10.37 0.87 1.82
N GLY A 46 -11.70 0.76 1.78
CA GLY A 46 -12.44 -0.41 2.27
C GLY A 46 -12.02 -1.69 1.53
N ALA A 47 -12.03 -1.67 0.20
CA ALA A 47 -11.61 -2.79 -0.63
C ALA A 47 -10.15 -3.19 -0.37
N MET A 48 -9.25 -2.22 -0.17
CA MET A 48 -7.85 -2.49 0.19
C MET A 48 -7.72 -3.19 1.56
N LYS A 49 -8.47 -2.74 2.59
CA LYS A 49 -8.45 -3.35 3.92
C LYS A 49 -8.99 -4.79 3.94
N GLU A 50 -9.96 -5.07 3.09
CA GLU A 50 -10.54 -6.41 2.95
C GLU A 50 -9.52 -7.38 2.32
N LYS A 51 -8.87 -6.96 1.23
CA LYS A 51 -8.04 -7.82 0.38
C LYS A 51 -6.58 -7.95 0.81
N PHE A 52 -6.08 -7.01 1.62
CA PHE A 52 -4.68 -6.96 2.01
C PHE A 52 -4.51 -6.97 3.53
N THR A 53 -3.32 -7.40 3.96
CA THR A 53 -2.84 -7.29 5.35
C THR A 53 -1.46 -6.65 5.37
N CYS A 54 -1.02 -6.17 6.54
CA CYS A 54 0.26 -5.49 6.67
C CYS A 54 1.38 -6.46 7.05
N GLN A 55 2.43 -6.50 6.23
CA GLN A 55 3.75 -6.98 6.62
C GLN A 55 4.55 -5.80 7.18
N CYS A 56 4.84 -5.82 8.48
CA CYS A 56 5.54 -4.69 9.10
C CYS A 56 7.01 -4.63 8.73
N TYR A 57 7.51 -3.40 8.63
CA TYR A 57 8.94 -3.18 8.51
C TYR A 57 9.61 -3.51 9.84
N GLN A 58 10.91 -3.79 9.80
CA GLN A 58 11.71 -3.98 11.00
C GLN A 58 11.54 -2.78 11.94
N GLY A 59 11.38 -3.03 13.24
CA GLY A 59 11.11 -1.98 14.22
C GLY A 59 9.63 -1.66 14.44
N TRP A 60 8.70 -2.32 13.73
CA TRP A 60 7.26 -2.08 13.84
C TRP A 60 6.46 -3.39 13.98
N LYS A 61 5.38 -3.34 14.75
CA LYS A 61 4.45 -4.44 15.04
C LYS A 61 3.01 -3.91 15.13
N GLY A 62 2.06 -4.82 15.33
CA GLY A 62 0.63 -4.52 15.30
C GLY A 62 -0.01 -4.91 13.97
N ILE A 63 -1.35 -4.99 13.95
CA ILE A 63 -2.12 -5.44 12.78
C ILE A 63 -1.93 -4.47 11.60
N PHE A 64 -1.72 -3.19 11.91
CA PHE A 64 -1.53 -2.10 10.95
C PHE A 64 -0.13 -1.49 11.01
N CYS A 65 0.83 -2.15 11.68
CA CYS A 65 2.17 -1.65 11.94
C CYS A 65 2.18 -0.30 12.68
N GLU A 66 1.26 -0.15 13.63
CA GLU A 66 1.00 1.07 14.38
C GLU A 66 1.80 1.17 15.67
N VAL A 67 2.47 0.09 16.09
CA VAL A 67 3.24 0.02 17.33
C VAL A 67 4.72 -0.15 17.02
N PRO A 68 5.63 0.66 17.57
CA PRO A 68 7.06 0.39 17.52
C PRO A 68 7.38 -0.93 18.24
N SER A 69 8.15 -1.82 17.63
CA SER A 69 8.75 -2.94 18.36
C SER A 69 9.92 -2.39 19.16
N SER A 70 9.72 -2.16 20.46
CA SER A 70 10.80 -1.82 21.41
C SER A 70 11.99 -2.76 21.19
N THR A 71 13.17 -2.21 20.97
CA THR A 71 14.42 -2.90 20.63
C THR A 71 15.07 -3.69 21.78
N ASP A 72 14.31 -4.17 22.76
CA ASP A 72 14.85 -4.80 23.98
C ASP A 72 14.31 -6.22 24.23
N GLU A 73 14.33 -7.07 23.21
CA GLU A 73 14.45 -8.52 23.41
C GLU A 73 15.82 -8.96 22.86
N TYR A 74 16.89 -8.43 23.47
CA TYR A 74 18.19 -9.08 23.42
C TYR A 74 18.13 -10.31 24.35
N PRO A 75 18.33 -11.54 23.85
CA PRO A 75 18.57 -12.66 24.74
C PRO A 75 19.90 -12.39 25.46
N SER A 76 19.84 -12.26 26.79
CA SER A 76 21.03 -12.30 27.63
C SER A 76 21.69 -13.67 27.45
N ASN A 77 22.88 -13.70 26.86
CA ASN A 77 23.81 -14.83 27.00
C ASN A 77 24.56 -14.70 28.32
#